data_AF-H1KSE9-F1
#
_entry.id   AF-H1KSE9-F1
#
_cell.length_a   1.000
_cell.length_b   1.000
_cell.length_c   1.000
_cell.angle_alpha   90.00
_cell.angle_beta   90.00
_cell.angle_gamma   90.00
#
_symmetry.space_group_name_H-M   'P 1'
#
loop_
_entity.id
_entity.type
_entity.pdbx_description
1 polymer ?
#
loop_
_entity_poly.entity_id
_entity_poly.type
_entity_poly.pdbx_seq_one_letter_code
_entity_poly.pdbx_strand_id
1 'polypeptide(L)' 'MGSPLSSDLRERVVKAVSEGASRRQAAERFGVSPASAIRWQESFEREGRVAAKPQ' A
#
# COMPACT_ATOMS: atom_id res chain seq x y z
N MET A 1 -10.24 19.11 -6.50
CA MET A 1 -9.05 18.97 -5.64
C MET A 1 -9.41 18.06 -4.48
N GLY A 2 -9.17 16.76 -4.62
CA GLY A 2 -9.44 15.75 -3.59
C GLY A 2 -8.49 14.59 -3.85
N SER A 3 -7.86 13.93 -2.89
CA SER A 3 -8.07 13.92 -1.45
C SER A 3 -6.74 13.52 -0.80
N PRO A 4 -6.02 14.41 -0.07
CA PRO A 4 -4.74 14.07 0.55
C PRO A 4 -4.86 12.95 1.59
N LEU A 5 -6.07 12.68 2.09
CA LEU A 5 -6.34 11.61 3.05
C LEU A 5 -6.20 10.19 2.47
N SER A 6 -6.50 9.99 1.19
CA SER A 6 -6.50 8.66 0.56
C SER A 6 -5.08 8.18 0.23
N SER A 7 -4.20 9.11 -0.17
CA SER A 7 -2.80 8.81 -0.44
C SER A 7 -2.03 8.49 0.85
N ASP A 8 -2.27 9.24 1.93
CA ASP A 8 -1.67 8.97 3.25
C ASP A 8 -2.11 7.58 3.79
N LEU A 9 -3.38 7.21 3.64
CA LEU A 9 -3.86 5.86 4.01
C LEU A 9 -3.16 4.76 3.20
N ARG A 10 -2.98 4.97 1.90
CA ARG A 10 -2.27 4.02 1.04
C ARG A 10 -0.81 3.85 1.47
N GLU A 11 -0.11 4.94 1.75
CA GLU A 11 1.27 4.91 2.25
C GLU A 11 1.37 4.19 3.59
N ARG A 12 0.46 4.48 4.54
CA ARG A 12 0.46 3.83 5.86
C ARG A 12 0.20 2.33 5.77
N VAL A 13 -0.73 1.90 4.92
CA VAL A 13 -0.97 0.46 4.66
C VAL A 13 0.27 -0.18 4.06
N VAL A 14 0.88 0.45 3.06
CA VAL A 14 2.08 -0.08 2.40
C VAL A 14 3.26 -0.17 3.36
N LYS A 15 3.47 0.86 4.19
CA LYS A 15 4.51 0.91 5.21
C LYS A 15 4.35 -0.21 6.23
N ALA A 16 3.13 -0.41 6.76
CA ALA A 16 2.87 -1.48 7.71
C ALA A 16 3.15 -2.88 7.11
N VAL A 17 2.83 -3.08 5.83
CA VAL A 17 3.17 -4.33 5.13
C VAL A 17 4.67 -4.48 4.94
N SER A 18 5.38 -3.39 4.61
CA SER A 18 6.85 -3.39 4.52
C SER A 18 7.54 -3.65 5.88
N GLU A 19 6.89 -3.28 6.98
CA GLU A 19 7.34 -3.57 8.35
C GLU A 19 7.08 -5.03 8.78
N GLY A 20 6.45 -5.85 7.92
CA GLY A 20 6.21 -7.27 8.16
C GLY A 20 4.76 -7.66 8.44
N ALA A 21 3.82 -6.70 8.45
CA ALA A 21 2.40 -7.02 8.57
C ALA A 21 1.87 -7.71 7.31
N SER A 22 0.90 -8.60 7.45
CA SER A 22 0.20 -9.12 6.28
C SER A 22 -0.69 -8.05 5.65
N ARG A 23 -0.92 -8.14 4.33
CA ARG A 23 -1.83 -7.26 3.58
C ARG A 23 -3.21 -7.14 4.22
N ARG A 24 -3.73 -8.25 4.77
CA ARG A 24 -5.02 -8.29 5.48
C ARG A 24 -4.96 -7.61 6.84
N GLN A 25 -3.89 -7.86 7.60
CA GLN A 25 -3.72 -7.28 8.93
C GLN A 25 -3.51 -5.76 8.87
N ALA A 26 -2.80 -5.27 7.85
CA ALA A 26 -2.72 -3.84 7.56
C ALA A 26 -4.10 -3.28 7.18
N ALA A 27 -4.89 -3.99 6.37
CA ALA A 27 -6.23 -3.55 5.99
C ALA A 27 -7.15 -3.37 7.22
N GLU A 28 -7.15 -4.35 8.12
CA GLU A 28 -7.92 -4.28 9.38
C GLU A 28 -7.43 -3.14 10.29
N ARG A 29 -6.11 -2.96 10.42
CA ARG A 29 -5.52 -1.89 11.25
C ARG A 29 -5.92 -0.49 10.81
N PHE A 30 -6.06 -0.27 9.50
CA PHE A 30 -6.39 1.03 8.92
C PHE A 30 -7.86 1.17 8.49
N GLY A 31 -8.70 0.17 8.75
CA GLY A 31 -10.13 0.21 8.44
C GLY A 31 -10.44 0.23 6.94
N VAL A 32 -9.56 -0.34 6.11
CA VAL A 32 -9.76 -0.41 4.65
C VAL A 32 -10.15 -1.81 4.21
N SER A 33 -10.82 -1.92 3.06
CA SER A 33 -11.12 -3.23 2.49
C SER A 33 -9.83 -4.01 2.17
N PRO A 34 -9.75 -5.32 2.48
CA PRO A 34 -8.62 -6.16 2.09
C PRO A 34 -8.30 -6.10 0.60
N ALA A 35 -9.33 -5.97 -0.26
CA ALA A 35 -9.14 -5.83 -1.71
C ALA A 35 -8.42 -4.53 -2.08
N SER A 36 -8.68 -3.43 -1.36
CA SER A 36 -7.99 -2.16 -1.56
C SER A 36 -6.53 -2.25 -1.12
N ALA A 37 -6.26 -2.86 0.04
CA ALA A 37 -4.90 -3.07 0.53
C ALA A 37 -4.06 -3.94 -0.43
N ILE A 38 -4.66 -4.98 -1.03
CA ILE A 38 -4.01 -5.80 -2.06
C ILE A 38 -3.67 -4.96 -3.28
N ARG A 39 -4.65 -4.21 -3.85
CA ARG A 39 -4.41 -3.35 -5.03
C ARG A 39 -3.33 -2.30 -4.77
N TRP A 40 -3.29 -1.73 -3.56
CA TRP A 40 -2.29 -0.75 -3.16
C TRP A 40 -0.89 -1.35 -3.08
N GLN A 41 -0.77 -2.56 -2.53
CA GLN A 41 0.47 -3.31 -2.50
C GLN A 41 0.92 -3.74 -3.89
N GLU A 42 0.03 -4.28 -4.73
CA GLU A 42 0.35 -4.61 -6.12
C GLU A 42 0.79 -3.37 -6.90
N SER A 43 0.13 -2.24 -6.71
CA SER A 43 0.53 -1.00 -7.36
C SER A 43 1.87 -0.49 -6.82
N PHE A 44 2.17 -0.65 -5.53
CA PHE A 44 3.47 -0.30 -4.94
C PHE A 44 4.58 -1.23 -5.44
N GLU A 45 4.35 -2.54 -5.51
CA GLU A 45 5.29 -3.50 -6.09
C GLU A 45 5.51 -3.24 -7.58
N ARG A 46 4.46 -2.89 -8.33
CA ARG A 46 4.56 -2.53 -9.74
C ARG A 46 5.32 -1.24 -9.94
N GLU A 47 5.01 -0.19 -9.18
CA GLU A 47 5.63 1.13 -9.27
C GLU A 47 7.09 1.10 -8.77
N GLY A 48 7.36 0.37 -7.69
CA GLY A 48 8.71 0.07 -7.21
C GLY A 48 9.52 -0.80 -8.18
N ARG A 49 8.88 -1.75 -8.89
CA ARG A 49 9.52 -2.57 -9.95
C ARG A 49 9.68 -1.80 -11.26
N VAL A 50 8.83 -0.80 -11.54
CA VAL A 50 8.98 0.13 -12.68
C VAL A 50 10.09 1.16 -12.39
N ALA A 51 10.26 1.58 -11.14
CA ALA A 51 11.38 2.41 -10.70
C ALA A 51 12.69 1.62 -10.53
N ALA A 52 12.63 0.32 -10.27
CA ALA A 52 13.80 -0.56 -10.14
C ALA A 52 14.19 -1.19 -11.49
N LYS A 53 14.95 -0.43 -12.28
CA LYS A 53 16.13 -0.97 -12.96
C LYS A 53 17.33 -0.06 -12.69
N PRO A 54 18.27 -0.49 -11.84
CA PRO A 54 19.67 -0.31 -12.12
C PRO A 54 20.25 -1.67 -12.55
N GLN A 55 20.50 -1.79 -13.85
CA GLN A 55 21.55 -2.64 -14.42
C GLN A 55 22.44 -1.71 -15.20
#